data_AF-A0A3N4VK38-F1
#
_entry.id   AF-A0A3N4VK38-F1
#
_cell.length_a   1.000
_cell.length_b   1.000
_cell.length_c   1.000
_cell.angle_alpha   90.00
_cell.angle_beta   90.00
_cell.angle_gamma   90.00
#
_symmetry.space_group_name_H-M   'P 1'
#
loop_
_entity.id
_entity.type
_entity.pdbx_description
1 polymer ?
#
loop_
_entity_poly.entity_id
_entity_poly.type
_entity_poly.pdbx_seq_one_letter_code
_entity_poly.pdbx_strand_id
1 'polypeptide(L)'
;RVRVAGGPIRVITPKPRETRGAPFGPGVEWLALEDRFAFYGGGISFIAPTGEPPAPQASDPTTPVKGPFSADFRWVTLPEGPHGPIRLTEAQAAVFDALWSFKGEPRTADQIMRRAGLDSDKPIDVFKVKARDKGKPEAEGPLFAYRALVVVQGRQGLYSMPCAAAATAARA
;
A
#
# COMPACT_ATOMS: atom_id res chain seq x y z
N ARG A 1 13.52 16.26 17.87
CA ARG A 1 13.65 15.98 19.33
C ARG A 1 12.67 14.88 19.66
N VAL A 2 13.15 13.76 20.20
CA VAL A 2 12.30 12.62 20.58
C VAL A 2 12.26 12.55 22.11
N ARG A 3 11.07 12.37 22.68
CA ARG A 3 10.86 12.15 24.11
C ARG A 3 10.24 10.78 24.31
N VAL A 4 10.85 9.96 25.17
CA VAL A 4 10.30 8.67 25.61
C VAL A 4 9.85 8.85 27.06
N ALA A 5 8.65 8.37 27.41
CA ALA A 5 8.14 8.46 28.77
C ALA A 5 9.09 7.76 29.74
N GLY A 6 9.56 8.47 30.77
CA GLY A 6 10.54 7.98 31.75
C GLY A 6 12.00 7.89 31.26
N GLY A 7 12.31 8.35 30.04
CA GLY A 7 13.63 8.23 29.43
C GLY A 7 14.32 9.58 29.13
N PRO A 8 15.63 9.56 28.81
CA PRO A 8 16.41 10.76 28.48
C PRO A 8 15.92 11.43 27.19
N ILE A 9 16.18 12.73 27.05
CA ILE A 9 15.81 13.50 25.86
C ILE A 9 16.85 13.21 24.76
N ARG A 10 16.38 12.84 23.56
CA ARG A 10 17.25 12.54 22.42
C ARG A 10 17.13 13.58 21.32
N VAL A 11 18.28 14.03 20.81
CA VAL A 11 18.39 14.94 19.66
C VAL A 11 19.02 14.16 18.50
N ILE A 12 18.29 14.06 17.40
CA ILE A 12 18.73 13.41 16.15
C ILE A 12 19.15 14.50 15.18
N THR A 13 20.34 14.41 14.61
CA THR A 13 20.85 15.40 13.64
C THR A 13 21.27 14.76 12.33
N PRO A 14 21.07 15.43 11.16
CA PRO A 14 21.29 14.82 9.85
C PRO A 14 22.75 14.61 9.43
N LYS A 15 23.72 15.28 10.08
CA LYS A 15 25.15 15.18 9.76
C LYS A 15 25.98 15.14 11.05
N PRO A 16 27.08 14.38 11.11
CA PRO A 16 28.03 14.46 12.19
C PRO A 16 28.66 15.84 12.14
N ARG A 17 28.40 16.63 13.17
CA ARG A 17 29.13 17.87 13.40
C ARG A 17 30.06 17.60 14.57
N GLU A 18 31.36 17.66 14.33
CA GLU A 18 32.34 17.70 15.41
C GLU A 18 31.99 18.89 16.30
N THR A 19 31.40 18.61 17.45
CA THR A 19 31.05 19.63 18.42
C THR A 19 32.04 19.50 19.56
N ARG A 20 32.94 20.47 19.69
CA ARG A 20 33.86 20.55 20.83
C ARG A 20 33.02 20.90 22.07
N GLY A 21 32.91 19.95 23.01
CA GLY A 21 32.16 20.09 24.27
C GLY A 21 30.78 19.41 24.26
N ALA A 22 30.08 19.45 25.40
CA ALA A 22 28.70 18.97 25.54
C ALA A 22 27.71 20.15 25.34
N PRO A 23 27.14 20.36 24.15
CA PRO A 23 26.30 21.52 23.85
C PRO A 23 24.91 21.48 24.53
N PHE A 24 24.56 20.37 25.18
CA PHE A 24 23.29 20.20 25.88
C PHE A 24 23.55 19.81 27.34
N GLY A 25 22.68 20.28 28.23
CA GLY A 25 22.75 19.98 29.66
C GLY A 25 22.63 18.48 29.97
N PRO A 26 22.91 18.07 31.22
CA PRO A 26 22.86 16.67 31.65
C PRO A 26 21.51 16.02 31.31
N GLY A 27 21.55 14.78 30.81
CA GLY A 27 20.35 14.01 30.42
C GLY A 27 19.90 14.18 28.96
N VAL A 28 20.71 14.84 28.12
CA VAL A 28 20.49 14.91 26.66
C VAL A 28 21.54 14.08 25.93
N GLU A 29 21.08 13.06 25.21
CA GLU A 29 21.94 12.19 24.40
C GLU A 29 21.91 12.64 22.93
N TRP A 30 23.10 12.71 22.33
CA TRP A 30 23.29 13.07 20.93
C TRP A 30 23.42 11.82 20.06
N LEU A 31 22.54 11.68 19.07
CA LEU A 31 22.51 10.56 18.13
C LEU A 31 22.71 11.09 16.71
N ALA A 32 23.86 10.81 16.10
CA ALA A 32 24.04 11.06 14.67
C ALA A 32 23.17 10.08 13.86
N LEU A 33 22.45 10.62 12.87
CA LEU A 33 21.50 9.84 12.07
C LEU A 33 22.21 8.73 11.28
N GLU A 34 23.33 9.06 10.64
CA GLU A 34 24.09 8.11 9.79
C GLU A 34 24.74 6.96 10.56
N ASP A 35 25.02 7.13 11.85
CA ASP A 35 25.68 6.10 12.66
C ASP A 35 24.68 5.12 13.30
N ARG A 36 23.44 5.57 13.55
CA ARG A 36 22.48 4.83 14.39
C ARG A 36 21.12 4.60 13.76
N PHE A 37 20.90 5.02 12.51
CA PHE A 37 19.61 4.84 11.85
C PHE A 37 19.74 4.51 10.37
N ALA A 38 18.86 3.63 9.88
CA ALA A 38 18.74 3.29 8.47
C ALA A 38 17.38 3.75 7.90
N PHE A 39 17.37 4.09 6.61
CA PHE A 39 16.19 4.52 5.86
C PHE A 39 15.76 3.43 4.88
N TYR A 40 14.54 2.90 5.04
CA TYR A 40 13.96 1.92 4.11
C TYR A 40 12.48 2.19 3.88
N GLY A 41 12.03 2.17 2.62
CA GLY A 41 10.61 2.12 2.27
C GLY A 41 9.72 3.22 2.87
N GLY A 42 10.27 4.41 3.15
CA GLY A 42 9.54 5.53 3.76
C GLY A 42 9.58 5.60 5.29
N GLY A 43 10.32 4.71 5.97
CA GLY A 43 10.51 4.70 7.42
C GLY A 43 11.95 4.91 7.89
N ILE A 44 12.11 5.16 9.20
CA ILE A 44 13.40 5.30 9.90
C ILE A 44 13.53 4.19 10.95
N SER A 45 14.59 3.40 10.89
CA SER A 45 14.86 2.29 11.83
C SER A 45 16.11 2.56 12.67
N PHE A 46 16.07 2.29 13.97
CA PHE A 46 17.22 2.41 14.88
C PHE A 46 18.15 1.18 14.77
N ILE A 47 19.45 1.41 14.67
CA ILE A 47 20.51 0.40 14.66
C ILE A 47 21.13 0.38 16.06
N ALA A 48 20.99 -0.73 16.79
CA ALA A 48 21.63 -0.91 18.08
C ALA A 48 23.17 -1.07 17.93
N PRO A 49 23.97 -0.67 18.94
CA PRO A 49 25.44 -0.67 18.85
C PRO A 49 26.09 -2.05 18.66
N THR A 50 25.32 -3.15 18.74
CA THR A 50 25.81 -4.52 18.53
C THR A 50 25.67 -5.00 17.08
N GLY A 51 25.34 -4.12 16.13
CA GLY A 51 25.59 -4.41 14.72
C GLY A 51 24.85 -5.64 14.20
N GLU A 52 23.53 -5.61 14.28
CA GLU A 52 22.69 -6.33 13.33
C GLU A 52 21.51 -5.39 13.08
N PRO A 53 21.29 -4.89 11.85
CA PRO A 53 20.01 -4.28 11.53
C PRO A 53 18.93 -5.29 11.94
N PRO A 54 17.90 -4.91 12.71
CA PRO A 54 16.79 -5.81 12.92
C PRO A 54 16.34 -6.29 11.54
N ALA A 55 16.30 -7.62 11.34
CA ALA A 55 15.83 -8.18 10.09
C ALA A 55 14.53 -7.44 9.72
N PRO A 56 14.39 -6.96 8.48
CA PRO A 56 13.24 -6.15 8.10
C PRO A 56 11.99 -6.91 8.55
N GLN A 57 11.26 -6.33 9.50
CA GLN A 57 10.00 -6.90 9.91
C GLN A 57 9.17 -7.02 8.63
N ALA A 58 8.77 -8.25 8.31
CA ALA A 58 7.93 -8.50 7.16
C ALA A 58 6.70 -7.60 7.29
N SER A 59 6.60 -6.59 6.42
CA SER A 59 5.43 -5.73 6.37
C SER A 59 4.20 -6.64 6.23
N ASP A 60 3.16 -6.39 7.02
CA ASP A 60 1.92 -7.16 6.90
C ASP A 60 1.48 -7.14 5.43
N PRO A 61 1.35 -8.32 4.77
CA PRO A 61 1.06 -8.40 3.34
C PRO A 61 -0.31 -7.80 2.97
N THR A 62 -1.18 -7.55 3.95
CA THR A 62 -2.48 -6.90 3.77
C THR A 62 -2.41 -5.37 3.84
N THR A 63 -1.24 -4.81 4.19
CA THR A 63 -1.04 -3.36 4.33
C THR A 63 -1.31 -2.65 2.99
N PRO A 64 -2.21 -1.67 2.95
CA PRO A 64 -2.44 -0.89 1.74
C PRO A 64 -1.23 -0.01 1.39
N VAL A 65 -0.68 -0.19 0.19
CA VAL A 65 0.47 0.56 -0.36
C VAL A 65 0.08 1.34 -1.63
N LYS A 66 -0.94 0.88 -2.36
CA LYS A 66 -1.41 1.49 -3.61
C LYS A 66 -2.88 1.88 -3.45
N GLY A 67 -3.13 2.98 -2.73
CA GLY A 67 -4.49 3.34 -2.33
C GLY A 67 -5.06 2.24 -1.42
N PRO A 68 -6.22 1.62 -1.75
CA PRO A 68 -6.79 0.53 -0.95
C PRO A 68 -6.08 -0.82 -1.13
N PHE A 69 -5.11 -0.94 -2.05
CA PHE A 69 -4.50 -2.22 -2.41
C PHE A 69 -3.17 -2.49 -1.70
N SER A 70 -2.91 -3.76 -1.37
CA SER A 70 -1.56 -4.23 -1.04
C SER A 70 -0.57 -4.01 -2.19
N ALA A 71 0.73 -4.12 -1.90
CA ALA A 71 1.78 -3.88 -2.89
C ALA A 71 1.65 -4.76 -4.16
N ASP A 72 1.14 -5.98 -3.99
CA ASP A 72 0.94 -7.02 -5.00
C ASP A 72 -0.52 -7.13 -5.50
N PHE A 73 -1.41 -6.22 -5.07
CA PHE A 73 -2.86 -6.27 -5.36
C PHE A 73 -3.57 -7.55 -4.89
N ARG A 74 -2.97 -8.39 -4.05
CA ARG A 74 -3.64 -9.59 -3.53
C ARG A 74 -4.64 -9.29 -2.43
N TRP A 75 -4.61 -8.08 -1.87
CA TRP A 75 -5.53 -7.62 -0.84
C TRP A 75 -6.10 -6.25 -1.16
N VAL A 76 -7.38 -6.06 -0.82
CA VAL A 76 -8.09 -4.77 -0.89
C VAL A 76 -8.70 -4.45 0.46
N THR A 77 -8.40 -3.27 0.99
CA THR A 77 -8.97 -2.78 2.24
C THR A 77 -9.90 -1.61 1.94
N LEU A 78 -11.19 -1.79 2.22
CA LEU A 78 -12.22 -0.78 2.01
C LEU A 78 -12.72 -0.27 3.37
N PRO A 79 -12.93 1.06 3.53
CA PRO A 79 -13.40 1.63 4.80
C PRO A 79 -14.80 1.15 5.21
N GLU A 80 -15.63 0.74 4.25
CA GLU A 80 -17.03 0.33 4.43
C GLU A 80 -17.22 -1.20 4.25
N GLY A 81 -16.14 -1.98 4.28
CA GLY A 81 -16.18 -3.43 4.00
C GLY A 81 -16.62 -4.25 5.23
N PRO A 82 -17.50 -5.26 5.09
CA PRO A 82 -18.10 -5.94 6.24
C PRO A 82 -17.16 -6.85 7.04
N HIS A 83 -15.96 -7.21 6.54
CA HIS A 83 -15.14 -8.29 7.14
C HIS A 83 -13.61 -8.10 7.03
N GLY A 84 -13.09 -6.87 6.99
CA GLY A 84 -11.64 -6.62 6.89
C GLY A 84 -11.06 -6.77 5.48
N PRO A 85 -9.73 -6.95 5.33
CA PRO A 85 -9.08 -7.04 4.02
C PRO A 85 -9.64 -8.17 3.15
N ILE A 86 -10.00 -7.84 1.92
CA ILE A 86 -10.58 -8.76 0.93
C ILE A 86 -9.44 -9.39 0.14
N ARG A 87 -9.35 -10.72 0.16
CA ARG A 87 -8.36 -11.46 -0.62
C ARG A 87 -8.80 -11.63 -2.08
N LEU A 88 -7.90 -11.33 -3.01
CA LEU A 88 -8.11 -11.48 -4.44
C LEU A 88 -7.41 -12.72 -4.99
N THR A 89 -7.99 -13.32 -6.03
CA THR A 89 -7.29 -14.29 -6.88
C THR A 89 -6.25 -13.59 -7.75
N GLU A 90 -5.35 -14.35 -8.38
CA GLU A 90 -4.34 -13.78 -9.30
C GLU A 90 -4.98 -13.07 -10.48
N ALA A 91 -6.00 -13.67 -11.10
CA ALA A 91 -6.72 -13.06 -12.20
C ALA A 91 -7.41 -11.75 -11.77
N GLN A 92 -8.02 -11.71 -10.57
CA GLN A 92 -8.65 -10.51 -10.05
C GLN A 92 -7.63 -9.40 -9.76
N ALA A 93 -6.51 -9.76 -9.13
CA ALA A 93 -5.40 -8.84 -8.86
C ALA A 93 -4.82 -8.27 -10.17
N ALA A 94 -4.65 -9.09 -11.21
CA ALA A 94 -4.15 -8.65 -12.51
C ALA A 94 -5.08 -7.63 -13.18
N VAL A 95 -6.41 -7.79 -13.07
CA VAL A 95 -7.37 -6.79 -13.56
C VAL A 95 -7.24 -5.47 -12.79
N PHE A 96 -7.09 -5.53 -11.46
CA PHE A 96 -6.92 -4.33 -10.63
C PHE A 96 -5.59 -3.61 -10.91
N ASP A 97 -4.48 -4.34 -11.06
CA ASP A 97 -3.17 -3.77 -11.42
C ASP A 97 -3.21 -3.14 -12.83
N ALA A 98 -3.84 -3.81 -13.80
CA ALA A 98 -4.04 -3.27 -15.13
C ALA A 98 -4.82 -1.94 -15.07
N LEU A 99 -5.97 -1.90 -14.39
CA LEU A 99 -6.75 -0.67 -14.20
C LEU A 99 -5.95 0.43 -13.48
N TRP A 100 -5.24 0.06 -12.41
CA TRP A 100 -4.43 0.99 -11.62
C TRP A 100 -3.34 1.67 -12.45
N SER A 101 -2.68 0.90 -13.32
CA SER A 101 -1.58 1.40 -14.15
C SER A 101 -1.99 2.50 -15.14
N PHE A 102 -3.28 2.61 -15.46
CA PHE A 102 -3.82 3.68 -16.29
C PHE A 102 -4.09 4.96 -15.49
N LYS A 103 -3.82 4.97 -14.17
CA LYS A 103 -3.87 6.16 -13.31
C LYS A 103 -5.24 6.86 -13.34
N GLY A 104 -6.31 6.09 -13.46
CA GLY A 104 -7.69 6.59 -13.51
C GLY A 104 -8.20 6.97 -14.90
N GLU A 105 -7.36 6.90 -15.94
CA GLU A 105 -7.81 7.15 -17.31
C GLU A 105 -8.81 6.08 -17.79
N PRO A 106 -9.94 6.47 -18.42
CA PRO A 106 -10.88 5.53 -19.00
C PRO A 106 -10.26 4.65 -20.10
N ARG A 107 -10.47 3.33 -20.01
CA ARG A 107 -9.98 2.34 -20.98
C ARG A 107 -11.07 1.37 -21.39
N THR A 108 -10.92 0.82 -22.59
CA THR A 108 -11.79 -0.26 -23.07
C THR A 108 -11.52 -1.55 -22.32
N ALA A 109 -12.52 -2.46 -22.30
CA ALA A 109 -12.36 -3.80 -21.74
C ALA A 109 -11.13 -4.51 -22.34
N ASP A 110 -11.02 -4.55 -23.67
CA ASP A 110 -9.91 -5.19 -24.39
C ASP A 110 -8.53 -4.70 -23.94
N GLN A 111 -8.35 -3.38 -23.75
CA GLN A 111 -7.09 -2.81 -23.29
C GLN A 111 -6.74 -3.28 -21.87
N ILE A 112 -7.73 -3.39 -21.00
CA ILE A 112 -7.56 -3.84 -19.61
C ILE A 112 -7.25 -5.33 -19.59
N MET A 113 -8.03 -6.14 -20.31
CA MET A 113 -7.91 -7.59 -20.30
C MET A 113 -6.60 -8.06 -20.96
N ARG A 114 -6.21 -7.44 -22.08
CA ARG A 114 -4.91 -7.67 -22.72
C ARG A 114 -3.76 -7.34 -21.77
N ARG A 115 -3.86 -6.23 -21.04
CA ARG A 115 -2.84 -5.84 -20.07
C ARG A 115 -2.79 -6.77 -18.85
N ALA A 116 -3.93 -7.28 -18.42
CA ALA A 116 -4.03 -8.27 -17.37
C ALA A 116 -3.57 -9.67 -17.82
N GLY A 117 -3.36 -9.90 -19.12
CA GLY A 117 -3.00 -11.20 -19.67
C GLY A 117 -4.14 -12.21 -19.61
N LEU A 118 -5.39 -11.75 -19.75
CA LEU A 118 -6.59 -12.56 -19.60
C LEU A 118 -7.45 -12.51 -20.86
N ASP A 119 -8.03 -13.67 -21.24
CA ASP A 119 -8.85 -13.83 -22.44
C ASP A 119 -10.37 -13.64 -22.18
N SER A 120 -10.75 -13.01 -21.07
CA SER A 120 -12.18 -12.72 -20.82
C SER A 120 -12.61 -11.44 -21.52
N ASP A 121 -13.86 -11.39 -21.98
CA ASP A 121 -14.40 -10.23 -22.71
C ASP A 121 -14.57 -8.98 -21.82
N LYS A 122 -14.95 -9.17 -20.55
CA LYS A 122 -15.24 -8.06 -19.63
C LYS A 122 -14.49 -8.23 -18.31
N PRO A 123 -13.94 -7.14 -17.74
CA PRO A 123 -13.27 -7.20 -16.43
C PRO A 123 -14.15 -7.80 -15.33
N ILE A 124 -15.45 -7.48 -15.29
CA ILE A 124 -16.39 -7.97 -14.28
C ILE A 124 -16.57 -9.50 -14.29
N ASP A 125 -16.30 -10.16 -15.42
CA ASP A 125 -16.51 -11.61 -15.55
C ASP A 125 -15.55 -12.40 -14.65
N VAL A 126 -14.36 -11.85 -14.41
CA VAL A 126 -13.34 -12.40 -13.49
C VAL A 126 -13.80 -12.36 -12.01
N PHE A 127 -14.79 -11.53 -11.71
CA PHE A 127 -15.34 -11.33 -10.36
C PHE A 127 -16.68 -12.02 -10.15
N LYS A 128 -17.23 -12.69 -11.17
CA LYS A 128 -18.51 -13.39 -11.03
C LYS A 128 -18.41 -14.51 -9.98
N VAL A 129 -19.26 -14.43 -8.97
CA VAL A 129 -19.39 -15.47 -7.94
C VAL A 129 -20.08 -16.68 -8.56
N LYS A 130 -19.43 -17.85 -8.47
CA LYS A 130 -20.00 -19.12 -8.95
C LYS A 130 -21.18 -19.51 -8.07
N ALA A 131 -22.20 -20.16 -8.65
CA ALA A 131 -23.42 -20.55 -7.93
C ALA A 131 -23.13 -21.37 -6.65
N ARG A 132 -22.10 -22.23 -6.68
CA ARG A 132 -21.66 -23.04 -5.53
C ARG A 132 -21.06 -22.24 -4.36
N ASP A 133 -20.66 -21.00 -4.62
CA ASP A 133 -19.97 -20.11 -3.69
C ASP A 133 -20.85 -18.90 -3.30
N LYS A 134 -22.10 -18.86 -3.78
CA LYS A 134 -23.07 -17.82 -3.46
C LYS A 134 -23.41 -17.84 -1.97
N GLY A 135 -23.44 -16.68 -1.32
CA GLY A 135 -23.69 -16.53 0.11
C GLY A 135 -22.45 -16.69 1.00
N LYS A 136 -21.26 -16.94 0.42
CA LYS A 136 -20.00 -16.93 1.15
C LYS A 136 -19.38 -15.53 1.11
N PRO A 137 -19.19 -14.85 2.26
CA PRO A 137 -18.62 -13.51 2.29
C PRO A 137 -17.25 -13.42 1.60
N GLU A 138 -16.43 -14.46 1.69
CA GLU A 138 -15.10 -14.50 1.08
C GLU A 138 -15.16 -14.52 -0.45
N ALA A 139 -16.21 -15.13 -1.02
CA ALA A 139 -16.40 -15.19 -2.47
C ALA A 139 -17.05 -13.91 -3.02
N GLU A 140 -17.88 -13.23 -2.22
CA GLU A 140 -18.58 -12.02 -2.60
C GLU A 140 -17.73 -10.76 -2.45
N GLY A 141 -16.75 -10.77 -1.53
CA GLY A 141 -15.83 -9.66 -1.27
C GLY A 141 -15.17 -9.09 -2.54
N PRO A 142 -14.54 -9.90 -3.41
CA PRO A 142 -13.91 -9.39 -4.63
C PRO A 142 -14.87 -8.66 -5.57
N LEU A 143 -16.11 -9.17 -5.73
CA LEU A 143 -17.11 -8.52 -6.57
C LEU A 143 -17.59 -7.20 -5.95
N PHE A 144 -17.74 -7.16 -4.63
CA PHE A 144 -18.04 -5.93 -3.91
C PHE A 144 -16.93 -4.89 -4.12
N ALA A 145 -15.67 -5.29 -3.97
CA ALA A 145 -14.54 -4.40 -4.20
C ALA A 145 -14.47 -3.87 -5.63
N TYR A 146 -14.74 -4.72 -6.63
CA TYR A 146 -14.80 -4.31 -8.02
C TYR A 146 -15.88 -3.24 -8.24
N ARG A 147 -17.09 -3.45 -7.70
CA ARG A 147 -18.20 -2.50 -7.83
C ARG A 147 -17.95 -1.18 -7.09
N ALA A 148 -17.23 -1.22 -5.98
CA ALA A 148 -16.90 -0.02 -5.22
C ALA A 148 -15.81 0.83 -5.89
N LEU A 149 -14.84 0.20 -6.57
CA LEU A 149 -13.64 0.88 -7.05
C LEU A 149 -13.64 1.16 -8.56
N VAL A 150 -14.38 0.38 -9.36
CA VAL A 150 -14.36 0.48 -10.83
C VAL A 150 -15.59 1.21 -11.34
N VAL A 151 -15.37 2.32 -12.03
CA VAL A 151 -16.43 3.11 -12.68
C VAL A 151 -16.57 2.69 -14.13
N VAL A 152 -17.81 2.39 -14.55
CA VAL A 152 -18.14 1.97 -15.92
C VAL A 152 -19.00 3.04 -16.60
N GLN A 153 -18.52 3.57 -17.71
CA GLN A 153 -19.27 4.50 -18.57
C GLN A 153 -20.10 3.69 -19.57
N GLY A 154 -21.31 3.28 -19.16
CA GLY A 154 -22.12 2.26 -19.85
C GLY A 154 -22.41 2.49 -21.33
N ARG A 155 -22.50 3.74 -21.80
CA ARG A 155 -22.69 4.05 -23.24
C ARG A 155 -21.43 3.86 -24.09
N GLN A 156 -20.26 3.97 -23.48
CA GLN A 156 -18.97 3.97 -24.18
C GLN A 156 -18.17 2.68 -23.94
N GLY A 157 -18.60 1.83 -22.99
CA GLY A 157 -17.87 0.62 -22.62
C GLY A 157 -16.49 0.89 -22.02
N LEU A 158 -16.33 2.07 -21.39
CA LEU A 158 -15.08 2.48 -20.77
C LEU A 158 -15.10 2.22 -19.28
N TYR A 159 -13.95 1.79 -18.77
CA TYR A 159 -13.71 1.42 -17.39
C TYR A 159 -12.59 2.30 -16.84
N SER A 160 -12.75 2.78 -15.63
CA SER A 160 -11.74 3.61 -14.95
C SER A 160 -11.70 3.30 -13.46
N MET A 161 -10.60 3.68 -12.83
CA MET A 161 -10.37 3.52 -11.40
C MET A 161 -9.89 4.84 -10.78
N PRO A 162 -10.82 5.74 -10.41
CA PRO A 162 -10.47 7.11 -10.00
C PRO A 162 -9.52 7.18 -8.81
N CYS A 163 -9.56 6.21 -7.89
CA CYS A 163 -8.67 6.18 -6.73
C CYS A 163 -7.18 6.04 -7.12
N ALA A 164 -6.86 5.51 -8.30
CA ALA A 164 -5.50 5.46 -8.83
C ALA A 164 -4.97 6.86 -9.20
N ALA A 165 -5.85 7.74 -9.71
CA ALA A 165 -5.51 9.14 -9.97
C ALA A 165 -5.25 9.89 -8.66
N ALA A 166 -6.16 9.74 -7.68
CA ALA A 166 -6.05 10.38 -6.37
C ALA A 166 -4.77 9.96 -5.62
N ALA A 167 -4.43 8.68 -5.65
CA ALA A 167 -3.19 8.18 -5.04
C ALA A 167 -1.93 8.65 -5.75
N THR A 168 -1.99 8.90 -7.06
CA THR A 168 -0.89 9.50 -7.81
C THR A 168 -0.74 10.98 -7.45
N ALA A 169 -1.84 11.72 -7.36
CA ALA A 169 -1.84 13.13 -6.98
C ALA A 169 -1.36 13.36 -5.54
N ALA A 170 -1.71 12.49 -4.60
CA ALA A 170 -1.26 12.58 -3.21
C ALA A 170 0.24 12.28 -3.02
N ARG A 171 0.92 11.78 -4.06
CA ARG A 171 2.36 11.47 -4.05
C ARG A 171 3.22 12.49 -4.80
N ALA A 172 2.61 13.41 -5.55
CA ALA A 172 3.28 14.47 -6.30
C ALA A 172 3.49 15.70 -5.43
#